data_AF-A0A2J8THX3-F1
#
_entry.id   AF-A0A2J8THX3-F1
#
_cell.length_a   1.000
_cell.length_b   1.000
_cell.length_c   1.000
_cell.angle_alpha   90.00
_cell.angle_beta   90.00
_cell.angle_gamma   90.00
#
_symmetry.space_group_name_H-M   'P 1'
#
loop_
_entity.id
_entity.type
_entity.pdbx_description
1 polymer ?
#
loop_
_entity_poly.entity_id
_entity_poly.type
_entity_poly.pdbx_seq_one_letter_code
_entity_poly.pdbx_strand_id
1 'polypeptide(L)'
;EVIKSCLSRSNEQCSFIEYKDFKLIYRQYAALFIVVGVNDTENEMAIYEFIHNFVEVLDEYFSRVVSLMAKKWFTSSTQFPRN
;
A
#
# COMPACT_ATOMS: atom_id res chain seq x y z
N GLU A 1 10.14 14.11 12.31
CA GLU A 1 11.33 14.39 11.46
C GLU A 1 11.51 13.38 10.34
N VAL A 2 11.35 12.08 10.59
CA VAL A 2 11.45 11.00 9.58
C VAL A 2 10.58 11.25 8.34
N ILE A 3 9.30 11.62 8.51
CA ILE A 3 8.38 11.87 7.38
C ILE A 3 8.82 13.08 6.53
N LYS A 4 9.36 14.15 7.15
CA LYS A 4 9.88 15.31 6.41
C LYS A 4 11.16 14.97 5.64
N SER A 5 11.99 14.09 6.19
CA SER A 5 13.21 13.59 5.54
C SER A 5 12.90 12.62 4.39
N CYS A 6 11.86 11.80 4.52
CA CYS A 6 11.34 10.96 3.44
C CYS A 6 10.71 11.77 2.31
N LEU A 7 9.94 12.82 2.63
CA LEU A 7 9.28 13.69 1.64
C LEU A 7 10.26 14.64 0.91
N SER A 8 11.44 14.90 1.47
CA SER A 8 12.48 15.72 0.82
C SER A 8 13.40 14.93 -0.11
N ARG A 9 13.34 13.58 -0.07
CA ARG A 9 14.13 12.71 -0.95
C ARG A 9 13.38 12.49 -2.27
N SER A 10 14.08 12.67 -3.39
CA SER A 10 13.53 12.37 -4.73
C SER A 10 13.15 10.88 -4.82
N ASN A 11 12.20 10.54 -5.71
CA ASN A 11 11.71 9.17 -5.98
C ASN A 11 12.83 8.18 -6.41
N GLU A 12 14.03 8.69 -6.64
CA GLU A 12 15.24 7.99 -7.08
C GLU A 12 16.22 7.71 -5.92
N GLN A 13 15.96 8.20 -4.71
CA GLN A 13 16.84 7.99 -3.55
C GLN A 13 16.41 6.79 -2.70
N CYS A 14 17.42 6.09 -2.16
CA CYS A 14 17.33 4.81 -1.46
C CYS A 14 16.15 4.72 -0.48
N SER A 15 15.34 3.67 -0.63
CA SER A 15 14.22 3.27 0.23
C SER A 15 14.63 2.82 1.64
N PHE A 16 15.90 3.00 2.01
CA PHE A 16 16.51 2.52 3.24
C PHE A 16 16.99 3.73 4.05
N ILE A 17 16.49 3.84 5.27
CA ILE A 17 16.93 4.83 6.26
C ILE A 17 17.38 4.06 7.49
N GLU A 18 18.66 4.13 7.82
CA GLU A 18 19.14 3.69 9.13
C GLU A 18 18.68 4.70 10.19
N TYR A 19 17.92 4.22 11.17
CA TYR A 19 17.47 5.01 12.30
C TYR A 19 17.78 4.27 13.60
N LYS A 20 18.85 4.72 14.26
CA LYS A 20 19.42 4.08 15.45
C LYS A 20 19.86 2.63 15.12
N ASP A 21 19.38 1.65 15.89
CA ASP A 21 19.68 0.21 15.75
C ASP A 21 18.72 -0.52 14.80
N PHE A 22 17.85 0.21 14.10
CA PHE A 22 16.85 -0.36 13.19
C PHE A 22 16.95 0.28 11.82
N LYS A 23 16.67 -0.51 10.79
CA LYS A 23 16.55 -0.05 9.42
C LYS A 23 15.08 0.21 9.10
N LEU A 24 14.79 1.39 8.58
CA LEU A 24 13.48 1.78 8.10
C LEU A 24 13.43 1.59 6.58
N ILE A 25 12.50 0.75 6.15
CA ILE A 25 12.19 0.51 4.75
C ILE A 25 10.90 1.27 4.44
N TYR A 26 10.92 2.16 3.45
CA TYR A 26 9.74 2.94 3.08
C TYR A 26 9.42 2.85 1.59
N ARG A 27 8.12 2.92 1.25
CA ARG A 27 7.64 2.95 -0.13
C ARG A 27 6.38 3.80 -0.25
N GLN A 28 6.33 4.63 -1.29
CA GLN A 28 5.18 5.46 -1.61
C GLN A 28 4.34 4.81 -2.72
N TYR A 29 3.04 4.65 -2.46
CA TYR A 29 2.03 4.20 -3.39
C TYR A 29 1.01 5.31 -3.63
N ALA A 30 1.23 6.13 -4.66
CA ALA A 30 0.40 7.31 -4.96
C ALA A 30 0.19 8.21 -3.71
N ALA A 31 -1.00 8.14 -3.10
CA ALA A 31 -1.38 8.89 -1.90
C ALA A 31 -1.08 8.18 -0.56
N LEU A 32 -0.61 6.93 -0.59
CA LEU A 32 -0.31 6.12 0.59
C LEU A 32 1.21 6.02 0.79
N PHE A 33 1.66 6.27 2.01
CA PHE A 33 3.07 6.12 2.39
C PHE A 33 3.19 5.00 3.43
N ILE A 34 3.95 3.96 3.10
CA ILE A 34 4.16 2.80 3.98
C ILE A 34 5.60 2.81 4.47
N VAL A 35 5.79 2.63 5.78
CA VAL A 35 7.09 2.57 6.44
C VAL A 35 7.11 1.35 7.35
N VAL A 36 8.16 0.55 7.25
CA VAL A 36 8.38 -0.65 8.06
C VAL A 36 9.76 -0.55 8.71
N GLY A 37 9.83 -0.73 10.02
CA GLY A 37 11.09 -0.86 10.75
C GLY A 37 11.49 -2.32 10.87
N VAL A 38 12.72 -2.63 10.50
CA VAL A 38 13.30 -3.97 10.53
C VAL A 38 14.62 -3.96 11.26
N ASN A 39 14.99 -5.10 11.81
CA ASN A 39 16.31 -5.29 12.40
C ASN A 39 17.35 -5.49 11.29
N ASP A 40 18.61 -5.22 11.61
CA ASP A 40 19.74 -5.43 10.70
C ASP A 40 19.97 -6.90 10.28
N THR A 41 19.32 -7.84 10.97
CA THR A 41 19.38 -9.27 10.67
C THR A 41 18.45 -9.69 9.55
N GLU A 42 17.47 -8.87 9.20
CA GLU A 42 16.42 -9.21 8.24
C GLU A 42 16.79 -8.82 6.82
N ASN A 43 16.33 -9.61 5.84
CA ASN A 43 16.58 -9.31 4.45
C ASN A 43 15.69 -8.15 3.97
N GLU A 44 16.32 -7.01 3.70
CA GLU A 44 15.68 -5.78 3.24
C GLU A 44 14.83 -6.01 1.98
N MET A 45 15.33 -6.82 1.05
CA MET A 45 14.66 -7.11 -0.21
C MET A 45 13.35 -7.89 0.01
N ALA A 46 13.36 -8.86 0.92
CA ALA A 46 12.19 -9.68 1.26
C ALA A 46 11.08 -8.83 1.88
N ILE A 47 11.45 -7.87 2.73
CA ILE A 47 10.50 -6.94 3.34
C ILE A 47 9.94 -5.98 2.28
N TYR A 48 10.76 -5.56 1.33
CA TYR A 48 10.31 -4.72 0.22
C TYR A 48 9.29 -5.43 -0.69
N GLU A 49 9.53 -6.71 -1.01
CA GLU A 49 8.58 -7.56 -1.73
C GLU A 49 7.31 -7.84 -0.91
N PHE A 50 7.44 -8.04 0.40
CA PHE A 50 6.29 -8.22 1.29
C PHE A 50 5.37 -7.00 1.28
N ILE A 51 5.93 -5.78 1.38
CA ILE A 51 5.16 -4.53 1.28
C ILE A 51 4.43 -4.46 -0.08
N HIS A 52 5.07 -4.90 -1.16
CA HIS A 52 4.45 -4.95 -2.48
C HIS A 52 3.26 -5.88 -2.54
N ASN A 53 3.46 -7.14 -2.17
CA ASN A 53 2.42 -8.14 -2.18
C ASN A 53 1.26 -7.75 -1.25
N PHE A 54 1.55 -7.13 -0.10
CA PHE A 54 0.53 -6.64 0.81
C PHE A 54 -0.35 -5.55 0.19
N VAL A 55 0.25 -4.59 -0.52
CA VAL A 55 -0.49 -3.53 -1.20
C VAL A 55 -1.30 -4.08 -2.38
N GLU A 56 -0.74 -5.01 -3.17
CA GLU A 56 -1.47 -5.65 -4.26
C GLU A 56 -2.70 -6.41 -3.77
N VAL A 57 -2.56 -7.21 -2.71
CA VAL A 57 -3.68 -7.95 -2.12
C VAL A 57 -4.75 -7.00 -1.56
N LEU A 58 -4.34 -5.90 -0.93
CA LEU A 58 -5.26 -4.88 -0.45
C LEU A 58 -6.02 -4.21 -1.60
N ASP A 59 -5.32 -3.83 -2.67
CA ASP A 59 -5.93 -3.20 -3.84
C ASP A 59 -6.93 -4.14 -4.52
N GLU A 60 -6.58 -5.43 -4.67
CA GLU A 60 -7.47 -6.44 -5.22
C GLU A 60 -8.70 -6.65 -4.32
N TYR A 61 -8.52 -6.69 -3.00
CA TYR A 61 -9.63 -6.84 -2.04
C TYR A 61 -10.62 -5.68 -2.15
N PHE A 62 -10.14 -4.42 -2.16
CA PHE A 62 -11.02 -3.26 -2.28
C PHE A 62 -11.67 -3.17 -3.66
N SER A 63 -10.94 -3.49 -4.74
CA SER A 63 -11.48 -3.56 -6.10
C SER A 63 -12.61 -4.60 -6.21
N ARG A 64 -12.47 -5.76 -5.56
CA ARG A 64 -13.52 -6.78 -5.50
C ARG A 64 -14.74 -6.29 -4.73
N VAL A 65 -14.56 -5.60 -3.60
CA VAL A 65 -15.69 -5.03 -2.83
C VAL A 65 -16.46 -3.99 -3.65
N VAL A 66 -15.76 -3.08 -4.35
CA VAL A 66 -16.40 -2.08 -5.22
C VAL A 66 -17.15 -2.75 -6.38
N SER A 67 -16.54 -3.76 -7.02
CA SER A 67 -17.19 -4.53 -8.08
C SER A 67 -18.45 -5.27 -7.60
N LEU A 68 -18.39 -5.87 -6.42
CA LEU A 68 -19.52 -6.56 -5.82
C LEU A 68 -20.62 -5.60 -5.39
N MET A 69 -20.28 -4.44 -4.82
CA MET A 69 -21.26 -3.40 -4.51
C MET A 69 -21.94 -2.90 -5.78
N ALA A 70 -21.19 -2.59 -6.84
CA ALA A 70 -21.75 -2.13 -8.11
C ALA A 70 -22.69 -3.18 -8.73
N LYS A 71 -22.30 -4.46 -8.71
CA LYS A 71 -23.15 -5.57 -9.17
C LYS A 71 -24.43 -5.68 -8.34
N LYS A 72 -24.33 -5.65 -7.01
CA LYS A 72 -25.48 -5.73 -6.10
C LYS A 72 -26.43 -4.55 -6.29
N TRP A 73 -25.89 -3.35 -6.52
CA TRP A 73 -26.68 -2.16 -6.86
C TRP A 73 -27.38 -2.32 -8.22
N PHE A 74 -26.67 -2.78 -9.25
CA PHE A 74 -27.25 -2.97 -10.58
C PHE A 74 -28.38 -4.03 -10.58
N THR A 75 -28.21 -5.14 -9.86
CA THR A 75 -29.25 -6.17 -9.70
C THR A 75 -30.46 -5.62 -8.94
N SER A 76 -30.24 -4.81 -7.90
CA SER A 76 -31.34 -4.17 -7.17
C SER A 76 -32.11 -3.14 -8.03
N SER A 77 -31.41 -2.43 -8.92
CA SER A 77 -32.02 -1.42 -9.81
C SER A 77 -32.71 -2.01 -11.04
N THR A 78 -32.33 -3.21 -11.48
CA THR A 78 -32.99 -3.93 -12.60
C THR A 78 -34.21 -4.74 -12.17
N GLN A 79 -34.49 -4.82 -10.87
CA GLN A 79 -35.68 -5.47 -10.30
C GLN A 79 -36.84 -4.48 -10.01
N PHE A 80 -36.73 -3.23 -10.46
CA PHE A 80 -37.90 -2.37 -10.69
C PHE A 80 -38.27 -2.46 -12.17
N PRO A 81 -39.26 -3.29 -12.55
CA PRO A 81 -39.79 -3.24 -13.90
C PRO A 81 -40.37 -1.85 -14.14
N ARG A 82 -40.01 -1.27 -15.29
CA ARG A 82 -40.63 -0.07 -15.86
C ARG A 82 -42.15 -0.24 -15.77
N ASN A 83 -42.78 0.60 -14.97
CA ASN A 83 -44.20 0.93 -15.09
C ASN A 83 -44.29 2.33 -15.68
#